data_AF-A0A3N6NXJ6-F1
#
_entry.id   AF-A0A3N6NXJ6-F1
#
_cell.length_a   1.000
_cell.length_b   1.000
_cell.length_c   1.000
_cell.angle_alpha   90.00
_cell.angle_beta   90.00
_cell.angle_gamma   90.00
#
_symmetry.space_group_name_H-M   'P 1'
#
loop_
_entity.id
_entity.type
_entity.pdbx_description
1 polymer ?
#
loop_
_entity_poly.entity_id
_entity_poly.type
_entity_poly.pdbx_seq_one_letter_code
_entity_poly.pdbx_strand_id
1 'polypeptide(L)' 'MTTILDVKNIAAALPIFVEPEQKEKFLFVLGALMTRLISLRKGAEIMGIDAEELLQILDLLGIEFSYLSSEDIEQEQRW' A
#
# COMPACT_ATOMS: atom_id res chain seq x y z
N MET A 1 0.33 17.66 23.36
CA MET A 1 0.80 18.40 22.18
C MET A 1 1.10 17.35 21.12
N THR A 2 0.10 17.02 20.30
CA THR A 2 0.24 16.00 19.27
C THR A 2 1.03 16.63 18.14
N THR A 3 2.30 16.26 17.98
CA THR A 3 3.06 16.59 16.77
C THR A 3 2.36 15.91 15.62
N ILE A 4 1.57 16.69 14.86
CA ILE A 4 1.10 16.28 13.54
C ILE A 4 2.39 16.11 12.74
N LEU A 5 2.82 14.87 12.53
CA LEU A 5 3.90 14.58 11.60
C LEU A 5 3.45 15.11 10.24
N ASP A 6 4.14 16.11 9.72
CA ASP A 6 3.89 16.61 8.38
C ASP A 6 4.15 15.47 7.39
N VAL A 7 3.11 15.10 6.64
CA VAL A 7 3.17 13.99 5.67
C VAL A 7 4.31 14.22 4.68
N LYS A 8 4.63 15.48 4.34
CA LYS A 8 5.77 15.82 3.49
C LYS A 8 7.10 15.37 4.08
N ASN A 9 7.29 15.53 5.39
CA ASN A 9 8.50 15.12 6.08
C ASN A 9 8.64 13.60 6.13
N ILE A 10 7.53 12.87 6.32
CA ILE A 10 7.52 11.40 6.25
C ILE A 10 7.85 10.95 4.82
N ALA A 11 7.19 11.51 3.82
CA ALA A 11 7.40 11.19 2.42
C ALA A 11 8.85 11.43 2.00
N ALA A 12 9.46 12.55 2.39
CA ALA A 12 10.86 12.86 2.07
C ALA A 12 11.84 11.75 2.53
N ALA A 13 11.55 11.06 3.62
CA ALA A 13 12.40 10.00 4.18
C ALA A 13 12.25 8.63 3.48
N LEU A 14 11.21 8.43 2.65
CA LEU A 14 11.01 7.15 1.95
C LEU A 14 12.00 7.00 0.79
N PRO A 15 12.72 5.87 0.68
CA PRO A 15 13.67 5.61 -0.41
C PRO A 15 12.98 5.08 -1.68
N ILE A 16 11.75 5.51 -1.95
CA ILE A 16 10.93 5.09 -3.09
C ILE A 16 10.36 6.30 -3.80
N PHE A 17 10.32 6.26 -5.13
CA PHE A 17 9.91 7.37 -5.99
C PHE A 17 10.77 8.64 -5.82
N VAL A 18 10.82 9.49 -6.84
CA VAL A 18 11.61 10.74 -6.79
C VAL A 18 10.73 11.89 -6.32
N GLU A 19 9.52 11.99 -6.87
CA GLU A 19 8.63 13.13 -6.64
C GLU A 19 7.86 13.00 -5.31
N PRO A 20 7.83 14.04 -4.46
CA PRO A 20 7.09 14.04 -3.21
C PRO A 20 5.61 13.65 -3.37
N GLU A 21 4.93 14.12 -4.42
CA GLU A 21 3.51 13.78 -4.62
C GLU A 21 3.31 12.27 -4.85
N GLN A 22 4.25 11.59 -5.52
CA GLN A 22 4.17 10.14 -5.72
C GLN A 22 4.32 9.39 -4.39
N LYS A 23 5.19 9.87 -3.51
CA LYS A 23 5.41 9.30 -2.17
C LYS A 23 4.19 9.49 -1.26
N GLU A 24 3.60 10.68 -1.27
CA GLU A 24 2.35 10.96 -0.52
C GLU A 24 1.21 10.07 -1.02
N LYS A 25 1.07 9.94 -2.34
CA LYS A 25 0.07 9.08 -2.97
C LYS A 25 0.27 7.60 -2.61
N PHE A 26 1.52 7.13 -2.59
CA PHE A 26 1.84 5.78 -2.14
C PHE A 26 1.46 5.56 -0.68
N LEU A 27 1.79 6.50 0.23
CA LEU A 27 1.40 6.40 1.63
C LEU A 27 -0.12 6.32 1.83
N PHE A 28 -0.88 7.08 1.04
CA PHE A 28 -2.33 7.01 1.04
C PHE A 28 -2.83 5.63 0.57
N VAL A 29 -2.31 5.13 -0.55
CA VAL A 29 -2.66 3.80 -1.08
C VAL A 29 -2.31 2.70 -0.08
N LEU A 30 -1.12 2.76 0.53
CA LEU A 30 -0.68 1.81 1.54
C LEU A 30 -1.64 1.82 2.74
N GLY A 31 -1.99 2.98 3.28
CA GLY A 31 -2.95 3.08 4.38
C GLY A 31 -4.32 2.50 4.02
N ALA A 32 -4.81 2.76 2.81
CA ALA A 32 -6.08 2.21 2.32
C ALA A 32 -6.03 0.69 2.11
N LEU A 33 -4.89 0.14 1.66
CA LEU A 33 -4.66 -1.30 1.53
C LEU A 33 -4.62 -1.98 2.90
N MET A 34 -3.86 -1.44 3.86
CA MET A 34 -3.73 -2.00 5.21
C MET A 34 -5.06 -2.00 5.98
N THR A 35 -5.95 -1.05 5.66
CA THR A 35 -7.31 -0.98 6.22
C THR A 35 -8.36 -1.72 5.38
N ARG A 36 -7.93 -2.41 4.32
CA ARG A 36 -8.78 -3.17 3.39
C ARG A 36 -9.90 -2.34 2.74
N LEU A 37 -9.75 -1.02 2.67
CA LEU A 37 -10.69 -0.13 1.99
C LEU A 37 -10.64 -0.26 0.47
N ILE A 38 -9.48 -0.68 -0.05
CA ILE A 38 -9.26 -0.92 -1.47
C ILE A 38 -8.50 -2.24 -1.68
N SER A 39 -8.66 -2.84 -2.85
CA SER A 39 -7.87 -3.99 -3.28
C SER A 39 -6.52 -3.54 -3.86
N LEU A 40 -5.56 -4.47 -3.98
CA LEU A 40 -4.27 -4.21 -4.64
C LEU A 40 -4.46 -3.66 -6.05
N ARG A 41 -5.37 -4.24 -6.84
CA ARG A 41 -5.69 -3.77 -8.19
C ARG A 41 -6.13 -2.30 -8.20
N LYS A 42 -6.98 -1.91 -7.24
CA LYS A 42 -7.44 -0.52 -7.14
C LYS A 42 -6.32 0.42 -6.68
N GLY A 43 -5.46 -0.03 -5.77
CA GLY A 43 -4.25 0.70 -5.38
C GLY A 43 -3.32 0.96 -6.56
N ALA A 44 -3.11 -0.05 -7.42
CA ALA A 44 -2.28 0.05 -8.61
C ALA A 44 -2.88 1.00 -9.65
N GLU A 45 -4.19 0.92 -9.89
CA GLU A 45 -4.94 1.86 -10.73
C GLU A 45 -4.76 3.30 -10.23
N ILE A 46 -4.89 3.53 -8.91
CA ILE A 46 -4.66 4.86 -8.33
C ILE A 46 -3.23 5.29 -8.61
N MET A 47 -2.23 4.45 -8.35
CA MET A 47 -0.81 4.75 -8.57
C MET A 47 -0.45 4.94 -10.06
N GLY A 48 -1.26 4.44 -10.99
CA GLY A 48 -0.99 4.49 -12.43
C GLY A 48 0.08 3.49 -12.86
N ILE A 49 0.17 2.36 -12.16
CA ILE A 49 1.13 1.28 -12.38
C ILE A 49 0.40 -0.06 -12.44
N ASP A 50 1.09 -1.11 -12.86
CA ASP A 50 0.52 -2.45 -12.87
C ASP A 50 0.42 -3.03 -11.45
N ALA A 51 -0.54 -3.94 -11.25
CA ALA A 51 -0.75 -4.56 -9.93
C ALA A 51 0.45 -5.39 -9.46
N GLU A 52 1.18 -6.00 -10.40
CA GLU A 52 2.42 -6.72 -10.13
C GLU A 52 3.55 -5.77 -9.73
N GLU A 53 3.67 -4.60 -10.40
CA GLU A 53 4.63 -3.57 -10.02
C GLU A 53 4.35 -3.04 -8.61
N LEU A 54 3.07 -2.81 -8.25
CA LEU A 54 2.72 -2.41 -6.90
C LEU A 54 3.08 -3.49 -5.87
N LEU A 55 2.85 -4.76 -6.18
CA LEU A 55 3.22 -5.87 -5.30
C LEU A 55 4.75 -5.90 -5.07
N GLN A 56 5.54 -5.79 -6.13
CA GLN A 56 7.00 -5.76 -6.04
C GLN A 56 7.50 -4.58 -5.18
N ILE A 57 6.86 -3.42 -5.26
CA ILE A 57 7.20 -2.26 -4.41
C ILE A 57 6.92 -2.56 -2.94
N LEU A 58 5.80 -3.22 -2.62
CA LEU A 58 5.49 -3.64 -1.26
C LEU A 58 6.53 -4.64 -0.75
N ASP A 59 6.90 -5.63 -1.57
CA ASP A 59 7.91 -6.64 -1.23
C ASP A 59 9.30 -6.01 -0.99
N LEU A 60 9.71 -5.06 -1.84
CA LEU A 60 10.98 -4.32 -1.67
C LEU A 60 11.03 -3.51 -0.37
N LEU A 61 9.86 -3.11 0.15
CA LEU A 61 9.71 -2.42 1.43
C LEU A 61 9.52 -3.39 2.61
N GLY A 62 9.53 -4.70 2.37
CA GLY A 62 9.29 -5.73 3.39
C GLY A 62 7.84 -5.75 3.90
N ILE A 63 6.89 -5.27 3.10
CA ILE A 63 5.47 -5.26 3.43
C ILE A 63 4.83 -6.49 2.80
N GLU A 64 4.60 -7.52 3.62
CA GLU A 64 3.88 -8.71 3.18
C GLU A 64 2.41 -8.37 2.92
N PHE A 65 2.00 -8.39 1.66
CA PHE A 65 0.59 -8.23 1.27
C PHE A 65 -0.01 -9.59 0.89
N SER A 66 -0.82 -10.17 1.78
CA SER A 66 -1.57 -11.38 1.46
C SER A 66 -2.87 -11.03 0.73
N TYR A 67 -3.06 -11.61 -0.45
CA TYR A 67 -4.33 -11.57 -1.18
C TYR A 67 -5.47 -12.30 -0.46
N LEU A 68 -5.11 -13.25 0.41
CA LEU A 68 -6.02 -14.08 1.17
C LEU A 68 -5.93 -13.67 2.64
N SER A 69 -6.99 -13.06 3.14
CA SER A 69 -7.21 -12.96 4.58
C SER A 69 -7.50 -14.34 5.16
N SER A 70 -7.37 -14.51 6.48
CA SER A 70 -7.83 -15.73 7.16
C SER A 70 -9.30 -16.05 6.86
N GLU A 71 -10.12 -15.01 6.65
CA GLU A 71 -11.52 -15.14 6.21
C GLU A 71 -11.65 -15.69 4.79
N ASP A 72 -10.74 -15.34 3.88
CA ASP A 72 -10.71 -15.89 2.52
C ASP A 72 -10.28 -17.36 2.51
N ILE A 73 -9.34 -17.74 3.39
CA ILE A 73 -8.89 -19.14 3.58
C ILE A 73 -10.01 -20.00 4.20
N GLU A 74 -10.74 -19.46 5.19
CA GLU A 74 -11.87 -20.16 5.82
C GLU A 74 -13.03 -20.40 4.84
N GLN A 75 -13.22 -19.52 3.86
CA GLN A 75 -14.19 -19.70 2.79
C GLN A 75 -13.77 -20.82 1.83
N GLU A 76 -12.49 -20.91 1.47
CA GLU A 76 -11.96 -21.93 0.56
C GLU A 76 -11.98 -23.34 1.17
N GLN A 77 -11.73 -23.48 2.49
CA GLN A 77 -11.80 -24.78 3.18
C GLN A 77 -13.22 -25.34 3.37
N ARG A 78 -14.26 -24.57 3.05
CA ARG A 78 -15.66 -24.99 3.12
C ARG A 78 -16.23 -25.54 1.80
N TRP A 79 -15.43 -25.57 0.74
CA TRP A 79 -15.73 -26.30 -0.50
C TRP A 79 -15.14 -27.71 -0.46
#